data_AF-A0AAN7A3Z5-F1
#
_entry.id   AF-A0AAN7A3Z5-F1
#
_cell.length_a   1.000
_cell.length_b   1.000
_cell.length_c   1.000
_cell.angle_alpha   90.00
_cell.angle_beta   90.00
_cell.angle_gamma   90.00
#
_symmetry.space_group_name_H-M   'P 1'
#
loop_
_entity.id
_entity.type
_entity.pdbx_description
1 polymer ?
#
loop_
_entity_poly.entity_id
_entity_poly.type
_entity_poly.pdbx_seq_one_letter_code
_entity_poly.pdbx_strand_id
1 'polypeptide(L)'
;MLVVLGMVMGTAINAQLRLHYVYIMEDVGNGLIPMPPTFMEDVPRALHGVFAQGLLGTIGIYAVKLSFLLFFYRLGNQITFYLIFWWCVALITLISFGVNMGLLEYKCMLSGLEVIFFECTSKADIRREWRNMIIYCTLDAFTDVLILCLPITILWNIRLTMYKRLLLCAVFGLTLFTVAVTIIRGTIHQGRIASDFTQSMNIGWVWFWLSIEFFTGSFSVFIIPLDLFTFF
;
A
#
# COMPACT_ATOMS: atom_id res chain seq x y z
N MET A 1 -13.59 2.41 -11.39
CA MET A 1 -14.20 1.18 -10.84
C MET A 1 -13.71 -0.08 -11.56
N LEU A 2 -13.93 -0.24 -12.87
CA LEU A 2 -13.42 -1.42 -13.62
C LEU A 2 -11.90 -1.58 -13.58
N VAL A 3 -11.16 -0.48 -13.65
CA VAL A 3 -9.68 -0.48 -13.56
C VAL A 3 -9.18 -1.01 -12.21
N VAL A 4 -9.81 -0.58 -11.10
CA VAL A 4 -9.44 -1.04 -9.74
C VAL A 4 -9.72 -2.54 -9.59
N LEU A 5 -10.85 -3.02 -10.10
CA LEU A 5 -11.19 -4.45 -10.07
C LEU A 5 -10.20 -5.30 -10.90
N GLY A 6 -9.81 -4.80 -12.08
CA GLY A 6 -8.78 -5.42 -12.91
C GLY A 6 -7.42 -5.49 -12.20
N MET A 7 -7.04 -4.42 -11.49
CA MET A 7 -5.82 -4.41 -10.69
C MET A 7 -5.89 -5.40 -9.51
N VAL A 8 -7.04 -5.49 -8.81
CA VAL A 8 -7.25 -6.49 -7.75
C VAL A 8 -7.10 -7.90 -8.27
N MET A 9 -7.74 -8.22 -9.41
CA MET A 9 -7.56 -9.52 -10.06
C MET A 9 -6.10 -9.77 -10.45
N GLY A 10 -5.41 -8.77 -11.00
CA GLY A 10 -3.99 -8.85 -11.34
C GLY A 10 -3.11 -9.19 -10.12
N THR A 11 -3.35 -8.54 -8.98
CA THR A 11 -2.62 -8.84 -7.73
C THR A 11 -2.93 -10.23 -7.18
N ALA A 12 -4.19 -10.69 -7.29
CA ALA A 12 -4.58 -12.03 -6.85
C ALA A 12 -3.95 -13.13 -7.72
N ILE A 13 -3.92 -12.94 -9.05
CA ILE A 13 -3.27 -13.86 -9.99
C ILE A 13 -1.76 -13.90 -9.74
N ASN A 14 -1.13 -12.75 -9.55
CA ASN A 14 0.30 -12.69 -9.24
C ASN A 14 0.63 -13.44 -7.93
N ALA A 15 -0.17 -13.21 -6.88
CA ALA A 15 -0.02 -13.94 -5.63
C ALA A 15 -0.14 -15.46 -5.85
N GLN A 16 -1.13 -15.95 -6.58
CA GLN A 16 -1.28 -17.39 -6.83
C GLN A 16 -0.09 -17.99 -7.61
N LEU A 17 0.50 -17.25 -8.54
CA LEU A 17 1.59 -17.74 -9.40
C LEU A 17 2.97 -17.62 -8.76
N ARG A 18 3.20 -16.62 -7.90
CA ARG A 18 4.56 -16.23 -7.47
C ARG A 18 4.83 -16.38 -5.98
N LEU A 19 3.79 -16.42 -5.13
CA LEU A 19 3.95 -16.42 -3.67
C LEU A 19 4.75 -17.63 -3.14
N HIS A 20 4.64 -18.79 -3.78
CA HIS A 20 5.41 -19.97 -3.41
C HIS A 20 6.93 -19.76 -3.50
N TYR A 21 7.41 -19.10 -4.56
CA TYR A 21 8.84 -18.82 -4.74
C TYR A 21 9.36 -17.83 -3.70
N VAL A 22 8.51 -16.92 -3.23
CA VAL A 22 8.85 -15.92 -2.21
C VAL A 22 9.03 -16.60 -0.84
N TYR A 23 8.16 -17.54 -0.48
CA TYR A 23 8.32 -18.31 0.74
C TYR A 23 9.59 -19.16 0.74
N ILE A 24 9.90 -19.83 -0.38
CA ILE A 24 11.16 -20.59 -0.50
C ILE A 24 12.37 -19.67 -0.35
N MET A 25 12.35 -18.49 -0.99
CA MET A 25 13.42 -17.51 -0.88
C MET A 25 13.62 -17.06 0.57
N GLU A 26 12.53 -16.88 1.30
CA GLU A 26 12.55 -16.49 2.70
C GLU A 26 13.02 -17.61 3.64
N ASP A 27 12.56 -18.85 3.45
CA ASP A 27 12.96 -20.00 4.26
C ASP A 27 14.46 -20.32 4.08
N VAL A 28 14.99 -20.16 2.85
CA VAL A 28 16.44 -20.23 2.58
C VAL A 28 17.18 -19.08 3.26
N GLY A 29 16.64 -17.86 3.19
CA GLY A 29 17.23 -16.68 3.85
C GLY A 29 17.29 -16.79 5.38
N ASN A 30 16.29 -17.44 5.98
CA ASN A 30 16.24 -17.73 7.42
C ASN A 30 17.04 -18.99 7.82
N GLY A 31 17.62 -19.72 6.87
CA GLY A 31 18.38 -20.94 7.12
C GLY A 31 17.53 -22.15 7.55
N LEU A 32 16.22 -22.11 7.30
CA LEU A 32 15.28 -23.19 7.66
C LEU A 32 15.38 -24.38 6.69
N ILE A 33 15.71 -24.10 5.42
CA ILE A 33 15.90 -25.12 4.38
C ILE A 33 17.24 -24.91 3.66
N PRO A 34 17.93 -25.99 3.23
CA PRO A 34 19.13 -25.88 2.41
C PRO A 34 18.78 -25.31 1.02
N MET A 35 19.74 -24.64 0.40
CA MET A 35 19.56 -24.03 -0.92
C MET A 35 19.23 -25.11 -1.98
N PRO A 36 18.03 -25.11 -2.59
CA PRO A 36 17.68 -26.08 -3.60
C PRO A 36 18.47 -25.84 -4.90
N PRO A 37 18.70 -26.87 -5.73
CA PRO A 37 19.48 -26.72 -6.96
C PRO A 37 18.85 -25.77 -8.00
N THR A 38 17.53 -25.53 -7.92
CA THR A 38 16.79 -24.59 -8.79
C THR A 38 16.78 -23.15 -8.26
N PHE A 39 17.38 -22.89 -7.09
CA PHE A 39 17.29 -21.61 -6.39
C PHE A 39 17.71 -20.41 -7.25
N MET A 40 18.77 -20.55 -8.04
CA MET A 40 19.29 -19.48 -8.89
C MET A 40 18.33 -19.07 -10.02
N GLU A 41 17.44 -19.96 -10.46
CA GLU A 41 16.39 -19.65 -11.44
C GLU A 41 15.10 -19.13 -10.80
N ASP A 42 14.86 -19.49 -9.53
CA ASP A 42 13.65 -19.18 -8.79
C ASP A 42 13.70 -17.79 -8.13
N VAL A 43 14.89 -17.32 -7.73
CA VAL A 43 15.11 -15.97 -7.18
C VAL A 43 14.60 -14.84 -8.10
N PRO A 44 14.97 -14.74 -9.39
CA PRO A 44 14.47 -13.66 -10.25
C PRO A 44 12.95 -13.75 -10.45
N ARG A 45 12.38 -14.96 -10.45
CA ARG A 45 10.92 -15.16 -10.51
C ARG A 45 10.21 -14.63 -9.26
N ALA A 46 10.80 -14.85 -8.08
CA ALA A 46 10.30 -14.29 -6.83
C ALA A 46 10.38 -12.76 -6.83
N LEU A 47 11.55 -12.19 -7.19
CA LEU A 47 11.77 -10.74 -7.24
C LEU A 47 10.82 -10.04 -8.20
N HIS A 48 10.65 -10.56 -9.43
CA HIS A 48 9.69 -10.02 -10.38
C HIS A 48 8.25 -10.07 -9.85
N GLY A 49 7.90 -11.13 -9.11
CA GLY A 49 6.60 -11.27 -8.45
C GLY A 49 6.37 -10.16 -7.42
N VAL A 50 7.33 -9.96 -6.50
CA VAL A 50 7.30 -8.92 -5.47
C VAL A 50 7.22 -7.53 -6.09
N PHE A 51 8.03 -7.28 -7.13
CA PHE A 51 8.02 -6.00 -7.85
C PHE A 51 6.67 -5.71 -8.49
N ALA A 52 6.14 -6.68 -9.24
CA ALA A 52 4.84 -6.54 -9.89
C ALA A 52 3.72 -6.35 -8.87
N GLN A 53 3.79 -7.02 -7.71
CA GLN A 53 2.83 -6.83 -6.62
C GLN A 53 2.94 -5.42 -6.02
N GLY A 54 4.16 -4.97 -5.71
CA GLY A 54 4.40 -3.63 -5.15
C GLY A 54 3.92 -2.53 -6.08
N LEU A 55 4.17 -2.67 -7.39
CA LEU A 55 3.73 -1.74 -8.42
C LEU A 55 2.21 -1.72 -8.54
N LEU A 56 1.57 -2.88 -8.73
CA LEU A 56 0.11 -2.98 -8.87
C LEU A 56 -0.62 -2.54 -7.60
N GLY A 57 -0.12 -2.93 -6.42
CA GLY A 57 -0.67 -2.55 -5.13
C GLY A 57 -0.58 -1.04 -4.90
N THR A 58 0.60 -0.43 -5.14
CA THR A 58 0.79 1.01 -4.99
C THR A 58 -0.11 1.79 -5.95
N ILE A 59 -0.15 1.43 -7.24
CA ILE A 59 -1.04 2.08 -8.20
C ILE A 59 -2.51 1.93 -7.77
N GLY A 60 -2.89 0.73 -7.34
CA GLY A 60 -4.24 0.41 -6.91
C GLY A 60 -4.71 1.23 -5.71
N ILE A 61 -3.88 1.33 -4.66
CA ILE A 61 -4.17 2.12 -3.46
C ILE A 61 -4.32 3.61 -3.81
N TYR A 62 -3.42 4.17 -4.63
CA TYR A 62 -3.54 5.56 -5.06
C TYR A 62 -4.75 5.80 -5.99
N ALA A 63 -5.13 4.83 -6.82
CA ALA A 63 -6.36 4.91 -7.61
C ALA A 63 -7.62 4.94 -6.73
N VAL A 64 -7.62 4.22 -5.61
CA VAL A 64 -8.68 4.29 -4.59
C VAL A 64 -8.71 5.67 -3.94
N LYS A 65 -7.57 6.22 -3.52
CA LYS A 65 -7.44 7.59 -2.96
C LYS A 65 -7.96 8.64 -3.92
N LEU A 66 -7.57 8.58 -5.20
CA LEU A 66 -8.07 9.49 -6.24
C LEU A 66 -9.59 9.35 -6.47
N SER A 67 -10.13 8.13 -6.41
CA SER A 67 -11.58 7.92 -6.52
C SER A 67 -12.35 8.61 -5.40
N PHE A 68 -11.84 8.56 -4.17
CA PHE A 68 -12.42 9.29 -3.05
C PHE A 68 -12.27 10.79 -3.18
N LEU A 69 -11.11 11.25 -3.61
CA LEU A 69 -10.83 12.66 -3.84
C LEU A 69 -11.81 13.23 -4.89
N LEU A 70 -12.05 12.52 -5.99
CA LEU A 70 -13.05 12.89 -7.01
C LEU A 70 -14.49 12.89 -6.47
N PHE A 71 -14.85 11.91 -5.63
CA PHE A 71 -16.16 11.89 -4.99
C PHE A 71 -16.38 13.13 -4.10
N PHE A 72 -15.38 13.47 -3.31
CA PHE A 72 -15.40 14.64 -2.43
C PHE A 72 -15.35 15.98 -3.18
N TYR A 73 -14.72 16.02 -4.37
CA TYR A 73 -14.80 17.17 -5.28
C TYR A 73 -16.22 17.41 -5.73
N ARG A 74 -16.90 16.35 -6.20
CA ARG A 74 -18.28 16.42 -6.68
C ARG A 74 -19.24 16.88 -5.59
N LEU A 75 -19.03 16.43 -4.35
CA LEU A 75 -19.89 16.77 -3.20
C LEU A 75 -19.70 18.22 -2.74
N GLY A 76 -18.47 18.73 -2.71
CA GLY A 76 -18.15 20.05 -2.17
C GLY A 76 -18.01 21.18 -3.21
N ASN A 77 -18.37 20.94 -4.46
CA ASN A 77 -18.19 21.89 -5.58
C ASN A 77 -18.86 23.26 -5.38
N GLN A 78 -19.77 23.40 -4.40
CA GLN A 78 -20.44 24.68 -4.11
C GLN A 78 -19.68 25.60 -3.14
N ILE A 79 -18.61 25.13 -2.49
CA ILE A 79 -17.87 25.91 -1.48
C ILE A 79 -16.43 26.15 -1.95
N THR A 80 -16.08 27.40 -2.25
CA THR A 80 -14.76 27.78 -2.80
C THR A 80 -13.60 27.57 -1.82
N PHE A 81 -13.78 27.86 -0.53
CA PHE A 81 -12.74 27.62 0.49
C PHE A 81 -12.40 26.12 0.60
N TYR A 82 -13.41 25.27 0.52
CA TYR A 82 -13.25 23.82 0.52
C TYR A 82 -12.52 23.32 -0.74
N LEU A 83 -12.81 23.89 -1.91
CA LEU A 83 -12.12 23.57 -3.15
C LEU A 83 -10.62 23.87 -3.09
N ILE A 84 -10.20 24.98 -2.46
CA ILE A 84 -8.78 25.30 -2.27
C ILE A 84 -8.11 24.23 -1.40
N PHE A 85 -8.72 23.89 -0.27
CA PHE A 85 -8.20 22.85 0.62
C PHE A 85 -8.12 21.49 -0.08
N TRP A 86 -9.13 21.15 -0.89
CA TRP A 86 -9.15 19.96 -1.72
C TRP A 86 -7.99 19.91 -2.72
N TRP A 87 -7.69 21.01 -3.42
CA TRP A 87 -6.54 21.09 -4.33
C TRP A 87 -5.21 20.89 -3.61
N CYS A 88 -5.06 21.42 -2.40
CA CYS A 88 -3.87 21.17 -1.57
C CYS A 88 -3.71 19.67 -1.25
N VAL A 89 -4.78 19.00 -0.80
CA VAL A 89 -4.76 17.55 -0.51
C VAL A 89 -4.49 16.75 -1.78
N ALA A 90 -5.06 17.13 -2.91
CA ALA A 90 -4.85 16.49 -4.21
C ALA A 90 -3.38 16.53 -4.63
N LEU A 91 -2.75 17.71 -4.52
CA LEU A 91 -1.34 17.91 -4.84
C LEU A 91 -0.42 17.10 -3.92
N ILE A 92 -0.68 17.11 -2.60
CA ILE A 92 0.11 16.33 -1.63
C ILE A 92 0.01 14.83 -1.95
N THR A 93 -1.19 14.34 -2.28
CA THR A 93 -1.41 12.94 -2.66
C THR A 93 -0.65 12.59 -3.94
N LEU A 94 -0.66 13.47 -4.94
CA LEU A 94 0.05 13.23 -6.20
C LEU A 94 1.58 13.26 -6.04
N ILE A 95 2.10 14.16 -5.21
CA ILE A 95 3.53 14.20 -4.86
C ILE A 95 3.93 12.91 -4.13
N SER A 96 3.12 12.48 -3.17
CA SER A 96 3.38 11.25 -2.39
C SER A 96 3.38 10.01 -3.30
N PHE A 97 2.50 9.96 -4.30
CA PHE A 97 2.53 8.92 -5.32
C PHE A 97 3.86 8.88 -6.08
N GLY A 98 4.34 10.04 -6.55
CA GLY A 98 5.61 10.15 -7.26
C GLY A 98 6.80 9.73 -6.41
N VAL A 99 6.82 10.12 -5.12
CA VAL A 99 7.87 9.70 -4.18
C VAL A 99 7.83 8.20 -3.96
N ASN A 100 6.66 7.62 -3.71
CA ASN A 100 6.51 6.18 -3.48
C ASN A 100 6.87 5.33 -4.72
N MET A 101 6.59 5.84 -5.92
CA MET A 101 7.08 5.24 -7.16
C MET A 101 8.61 5.30 -7.28
N GLY A 102 9.22 6.43 -6.89
CA GLY A 102 10.68 6.59 -6.92
C GLY A 102 11.43 5.78 -5.85
N LEU A 103 10.74 5.41 -4.76
CA LEU A 103 11.27 4.54 -3.71
C LEU A 103 11.31 3.05 -4.11
N LEU A 104 10.64 2.66 -5.21
CA LEU A 104 10.75 1.31 -5.77
C LEU A 104 12.14 1.15 -6.41
N GLU A 105 12.96 0.26 -5.89
CA GLU A 105 14.32 0.01 -6.40
C GLU A 105 14.28 -0.86 -7.67
N TYR A 106 13.95 -0.23 -8.80
CA TYR A 106 13.86 -0.88 -10.13
C TYR A 106 15.14 -1.63 -10.52
N LYS A 107 16.32 -1.14 -10.10
CA LYS A 107 17.61 -1.78 -10.42
C LYS A 107 17.78 -3.11 -9.70
N CYS A 108 17.39 -3.20 -8.44
CA CYS A 108 17.58 -4.43 -7.69
C CYS A 108 16.58 -5.52 -8.10
N MET A 109 15.39 -5.13 -8.58
CA MET A 109 14.33 -6.09 -8.91
C MET A 109 14.31 -6.56 -10.37
N LEU A 110 14.91 -5.81 -11.32
CA LEU A 110 14.90 -6.12 -12.77
C LEU A 110 16.29 -6.45 -13.35
N SER A 111 17.36 -6.35 -12.57
CA SER A 111 18.73 -6.56 -13.05
C SER A 111 19.17 -8.03 -12.96
N GLY A 112 20.29 -8.36 -13.61
CA GLY A 112 20.81 -9.73 -13.69
C GLY A 112 21.26 -10.28 -12.32
N LEU A 113 21.27 -11.61 -12.20
CA LEU A 113 21.57 -12.35 -10.96
C LEU A 113 22.90 -11.90 -10.29
N GLU A 114 23.92 -11.56 -11.09
CA GLU A 114 25.23 -11.10 -10.58
C GLU A 114 25.13 -9.77 -9.82
N VAL A 115 24.30 -8.84 -10.29
CA VAL A 115 24.09 -7.53 -9.65
C VAL A 115 23.27 -7.67 -8.36
N ILE A 116 22.30 -8.60 -8.35
CA ILE A 116 21.45 -8.86 -7.18
C ILE A 116 22.31 -9.40 -6.02
N PHE A 117 23.22 -10.33 -6.28
CA PHE A 117 24.05 -10.91 -5.22
C PHE A 117 25.17 -9.98 -4.74
N PHE A 118 25.80 -9.20 -5.62
CA PHE A 118 26.93 -8.33 -5.24
C PHE A 118 26.49 -6.98 -4.67
N GLU A 119 25.40 -6.40 -5.16
CA GLU A 119 25.02 -5.01 -4.86
C GLU A 119 23.81 -4.94 -3.91
N CYS A 120 22.88 -5.89 -3.96
CA CYS A 120 21.67 -5.83 -3.11
C CYS A 120 21.76 -6.55 -1.76
N THR A 121 22.78 -7.39 -1.52
CA THR A 121 22.95 -8.14 -0.26
C THR A 121 23.81 -7.39 0.77
N SER A 122 24.31 -6.20 0.42
CA SER A 122 25.15 -5.42 1.32
C SER A 122 24.37 -4.85 2.52
N LYS A 123 25.00 -4.85 3.70
CA LYS A 123 24.41 -4.33 4.96
C LYS A 123 24.03 -2.85 4.89
N ALA A 124 24.67 -2.08 3.99
CA ALA A 124 24.34 -0.67 3.78
C ALA A 124 22.99 -0.52 3.05
N ASP A 125 22.71 -1.41 2.10
CA ASP A 125 21.50 -1.38 1.27
C ASP A 125 20.29 -1.93 2.02
N ILE A 126 20.46 -2.96 2.85
CA ILE A 126 19.41 -3.41 3.78
C ILE A 126 18.93 -2.24 4.66
N ARG A 127 19.84 -1.40 5.16
CA ARG A 127 19.49 -0.23 5.98
C ARG A 127 18.77 0.85 5.18
N ARG A 128 19.05 0.96 3.89
CA ARG A 128 18.40 1.89 2.97
C ARG A 128 16.97 1.43 2.65
N GLU A 129 16.76 0.15 2.36
CA GLU A 129 15.44 -0.45 2.16
C GLU A 129 14.52 -0.21 3.35
N TRP A 130 15.04 -0.44 4.56
CA TRP A 130 14.33 -0.18 5.81
C TRP A 130 13.87 1.27 5.94
N ARG A 131 14.75 2.23 5.63
CA ARG A 131 14.42 3.65 5.67
C ARG A 131 13.38 4.01 4.61
N ASN A 132 13.52 3.46 3.40
CA ASN A 132 12.57 3.68 2.31
C ASN A 132 11.17 3.19 2.69
N MET A 133 11.06 2.03 3.34
CA MET A 133 9.79 1.49 3.80
C MET A 133 9.13 2.37 4.88
N ILE A 134 9.90 2.86 5.86
CA ILE A 134 9.37 3.77 6.89
C ILE A 134 8.83 5.05 6.25
N ILE A 135 9.57 5.60 5.27
CA ILE A 135 9.12 6.78 4.51
C ILE A 135 7.83 6.47 3.76
N TYR A 136 7.76 5.33 3.06
CA TYR A 136 6.57 4.88 2.34
C TYR A 136 5.34 4.83 3.25
N CYS A 137 5.43 4.09 4.36
CA CYS A 137 4.32 3.94 5.30
C CYS A 137 3.90 5.29 5.92
N THR A 138 4.87 6.16 6.23
CA THR A 138 4.57 7.47 6.84
C THR A 138 3.84 8.39 5.87
N LEU A 139 4.31 8.47 4.62
CA LEU A 139 3.67 9.26 3.58
C LEU A 139 2.26 8.73 3.28
N ASP A 140 2.12 7.41 3.21
CA ASP A 140 0.85 6.79 2.93
C ASP A 140 -0.20 7.09 4.02
N ALA A 141 0.15 6.86 5.29
CA ALA A 141 -0.69 7.20 6.43
C ALA A 141 -1.02 8.71 6.51
N PHE A 142 -0.05 9.57 6.20
CA PHE A 142 -0.25 11.03 6.19
C PHE A 142 -1.28 11.45 5.13
N THR A 143 -1.20 10.90 3.92
CA THR A 143 -2.18 11.18 2.86
C THR A 143 -3.58 10.68 3.22
N ASP A 144 -3.70 9.54 3.91
CA ASP A 144 -5.00 9.02 4.34
C ASP A 144 -5.66 9.92 5.39
N VAL A 145 -4.89 10.41 6.35
CA VAL A 145 -5.39 11.36 7.36
C VAL A 145 -5.87 12.65 6.69
N LEU A 146 -5.14 13.17 5.70
CA LEU A 146 -5.55 14.36 4.96
C LEU A 146 -6.85 14.15 4.18
N ILE A 147 -6.99 13.00 3.51
CA ILE A 147 -8.22 12.64 2.78
C ILE A 147 -9.38 12.47 3.76
N LEU A 148 -9.14 11.92 4.95
CA LEU A 148 -10.13 11.79 6.03
C LEU A 148 -10.59 13.14 6.60
N CYS A 149 -9.73 14.15 6.60
CA CYS A 149 -10.12 15.50 7.03
C CYS A 149 -11.12 16.18 6.08
N LEU A 150 -11.14 15.81 4.79
CA LEU A 150 -12.07 16.36 3.79
C LEU A 150 -13.55 16.16 4.16
N PRO A 151 -14.06 14.93 4.38
CA PRO A 151 -15.45 14.74 4.76
C PRO A 151 -15.76 15.38 6.11
N ILE A 152 -14.83 15.36 7.08
CA ILE A 152 -15.05 15.95 8.43
C ILE A 152 -15.34 17.45 8.34
N THR A 153 -14.59 18.17 7.51
CA THR A 153 -14.80 19.61 7.31
C THR A 153 -16.14 19.93 6.62
N ILE A 154 -16.54 19.13 5.61
CA ILE A 154 -17.86 19.27 4.97
C ILE A 154 -18.99 19.00 5.98
N LEU A 155 -18.84 17.95 6.80
CA LEU A 155 -19.83 17.53 7.78
C LEU A 155 -20.05 18.54 8.91
N TRP A 156 -19.05 19.36 9.23
CA TRP A 156 -19.21 20.43 10.21
C TRP A 156 -20.12 21.55 9.69
N ASN A 157 -20.17 21.75 8.37
CA ASN A 157 -20.89 22.87 7.76
C ASN A 157 -22.31 22.49 7.26
N ILE A 158 -22.61 21.21 7.08
CA ILE A 158 -23.86 20.73 6.48
C ILE A 158 -24.63 19.84 7.46
N ARG A 159 -25.95 20.06 7.61
CA ARG A 159 -26.87 19.22 8.38
C ARG A 159 -27.15 17.88 7.69
N LEU A 160 -26.12 17.05 7.53
CA LEU A 160 -26.30 15.67 7.07
C LEU A 160 -26.81 14.78 8.21
N THR A 161 -27.65 13.80 7.88
CA THR A 161 -28.17 12.81 8.82
C THR A 161 -27.00 12.04 9.46
N MET A 162 -27.00 11.91 10.79
CA MET A 162 -25.89 11.32 11.58
C MET A 162 -25.45 9.93 11.09
N TYR A 163 -26.37 9.16 10.50
CA TYR A 163 -26.09 7.84 9.93
C TYR A 163 -25.13 7.87 8.74
N LYS A 164 -25.33 8.80 7.79
CA LYS A 164 -24.48 8.92 6.59
C LYS A 164 -23.06 9.36 6.96
N ARG A 165 -22.96 10.23 7.98
CA ARG A 165 -21.69 10.66 8.57
C ARG A 165 -20.91 9.48 9.16
N LEU A 166 -21.60 8.65 9.95
CA LEU A 166 -20.97 7.53 10.64
C LEU A 166 -20.51 6.45 9.64
N LEU A 167 -21.29 6.17 8.60
CA LEU A 167 -20.96 5.14 7.61
C LEU A 167 -19.71 5.51 6.80
N LEU A 168 -19.58 6.77 6.36
CA LEU A 168 -18.38 7.27 5.70
C LEU A 168 -17.17 7.23 6.66
N CYS A 169 -17.29 7.73 7.89
CA CYS A 169 -16.18 7.68 8.84
C CYS A 169 -15.79 6.25 9.23
N ALA A 170 -16.74 5.32 9.33
CA ALA A 170 -16.50 3.93 9.71
C ALA A 170 -15.75 3.16 8.61
N VAL A 171 -16.20 3.30 7.35
CA VAL A 171 -15.58 2.58 6.23
C VAL A 171 -14.14 3.04 6.01
N PHE A 172 -13.87 4.35 6.08
CA PHE A 172 -12.50 4.88 5.95
C PHE A 172 -11.66 4.72 7.24
N GLY A 173 -12.29 4.72 8.41
CA GLY A 173 -11.60 4.43 9.67
C GLY A 173 -11.14 2.98 9.74
N LEU A 174 -11.90 2.06 9.14
CA LEU A 174 -11.56 0.65 9.06
C LEU A 174 -10.29 0.43 8.22
N THR A 175 -10.16 1.10 7.07
CA THR A 175 -8.96 1.01 6.22
C THR A 175 -7.72 1.58 6.94
N LEU A 176 -7.85 2.71 7.63
CA LEU A 176 -6.75 3.28 8.39
C LEU A 176 -6.35 2.39 9.59
N PHE A 177 -7.34 1.79 10.25
CA PHE A 177 -7.10 0.91 11.39
C PHE A 177 -6.33 -0.35 10.98
N THR A 178 -6.66 -0.96 9.84
CA THR A 178 -5.91 -2.14 9.36
C THR A 178 -4.45 -1.78 9.10
N VAL A 179 -4.17 -0.63 8.49
CA VAL A 179 -2.79 -0.16 8.24
C VAL A 179 -2.04 0.15 9.54
N ALA A 180 -2.67 0.87 10.48
CA ALA A 180 -2.06 1.21 11.76
C ALA A 180 -1.71 -0.03 12.60
N VAL A 181 -2.63 -1.00 12.71
CA VAL A 181 -2.38 -2.27 13.42
C VAL A 181 -1.22 -3.04 12.80
N THR A 182 -1.07 -2.94 11.47
CA THR A 182 0.03 -3.57 10.74
C THR A 182 1.38 -2.94 11.04
N ILE A 183 1.45 -1.61 11.00
CA ILE A 183 2.66 -0.84 11.29
C ILE A 183 3.09 -1.06 12.73
N ILE A 184 2.14 -1.01 13.67
CA ILE A 184 2.41 -1.27 15.09
C ILE A 184 2.92 -2.71 15.28
N ARG A 185 2.32 -3.69 14.60
CA ARG A 185 2.78 -5.08 14.66
C ARG A 185 4.16 -5.28 14.03
N GLY A 186 4.43 -4.65 12.87
CA GLY A 186 5.72 -4.68 12.20
C GLY A 186 6.81 -4.05 13.07
N THR A 187 6.58 -2.85 13.60
CA THR A 187 7.51 -2.16 14.49
C THR A 187 7.77 -2.92 15.79
N ILE A 188 6.78 -3.56 16.39
CA ILE A 188 6.96 -4.33 17.64
C ILE A 188 7.64 -5.68 17.39
N HIS A 189 7.28 -6.43 16.34
CA HIS A 189 7.96 -7.71 16.04
C HIS A 189 9.37 -7.50 15.46
N GLN A 190 9.59 -6.42 14.72
CA GLN A 190 10.87 -6.15 14.07
C GLN A 190 11.80 -5.23 14.87
N GLY A 191 11.30 -4.54 15.91
CA GLY A 191 12.15 -3.79 16.85
C GLY A 191 13.16 -4.67 17.60
N ARG A 192 12.87 -5.98 17.76
CA ARG A 192 13.87 -6.96 18.24
C ARG A 192 14.94 -7.29 17.19
N ILE A 193 14.57 -7.30 15.92
CA ILE A 193 15.43 -7.64 14.76
C ILE A 193 16.39 -6.48 14.42
N ALA A 194 15.97 -5.23 14.67
CA ALA A 194 16.78 -4.03 14.47
C ALA A 194 18.05 -3.97 15.35
N SER A 195 18.12 -4.78 16.42
CA SER A 195 19.31 -4.82 17.29
C SER A 195 20.49 -5.55 16.65
N ASP A 196 20.25 -6.51 15.75
CA ASP A 196 21.31 -7.37 15.18
C ASP A 196 21.65 -7.07 13.71
N PHE A 197 20.82 -6.33 12.96
CA PHE A 197 21.03 -6.07 11.51
C PHE A 197 21.32 -7.34 10.66
N THR A 198 20.96 -8.53 11.15
CA THR A 198 21.25 -9.82 10.52
C THR A 198 20.05 -10.45 9.81
N GLN A 199 18.83 -10.01 10.14
CA GLN A 199 17.60 -10.61 9.59
C GLN A 199 16.91 -9.64 8.63
N SER A 200 16.68 -10.11 7.40
CA SER A 200 15.86 -9.44 6.40
C SER A 200 14.39 -9.39 6.84
N MET A 201 13.66 -8.40 6.35
CA MET A 201 12.21 -8.34 6.55
C MET A 201 11.52 -9.55 5.91
N ASN A 202 10.51 -10.08 6.59
CA ASN A 202 9.64 -11.12 6.03
C ASN A 202 8.87 -10.53 4.83
N ILE A 203 9.28 -10.90 3.62
CA ILE A 203 8.74 -10.35 2.38
C ILE A 203 7.31 -10.83 2.19
N GLY A 204 7.02 -12.08 2.58
CA GLY A 204 5.66 -12.62 2.57
C GLY A 204 4.69 -11.82 3.45
N TRP A 205 5.17 -11.32 4.58
CA TRP A 205 4.41 -10.51 5.54
C TRP A 205 4.00 -9.16 4.95
N VAL A 206 4.93 -8.45 4.32
CA VAL A 206 4.63 -7.17 3.65
C VAL A 206 3.64 -7.39 2.51
N TRP A 207 3.86 -8.43 1.70
CA TRP A 207 2.97 -8.78 0.59
C TRP A 207 1.55 -9.05 1.07
N PHE A 208 1.39 -9.86 2.12
CA PHE A 208 0.10 -10.19 2.71
C PHE A 208 -0.68 -8.93 3.11
N TRP A 209 -0.02 -8.00 3.80
CA TRP A 209 -0.67 -6.78 4.27
C TRP A 209 -1.02 -5.80 3.18
N LEU A 210 -0.11 -5.58 2.23
CA LEU A 210 -0.40 -4.75 1.05
C LEU A 210 -1.63 -5.28 0.30
N SER A 211 -1.79 -6.61 0.26
CA SER A 211 -2.94 -7.25 -0.36
C SER A 211 -4.23 -6.95 0.43
N ILE A 212 -4.22 -7.15 1.76
CA ILE A 212 -5.38 -6.84 2.62
C ILE A 212 -5.83 -5.39 2.46
N GLU A 213 -4.89 -4.47 2.50
CA GLU A 213 -5.16 -3.05 2.39
C GLU A 213 -5.82 -2.73 1.05
N PHE A 214 -5.27 -3.27 -0.03
CA PHE A 214 -5.82 -3.07 -1.36
C PHE A 214 -7.22 -3.67 -1.54
N PHE A 215 -7.48 -4.87 -0.99
CA PHE A 215 -8.82 -5.47 -0.98
C PHE A 215 -9.82 -4.64 -0.19
N THR A 216 -9.44 -4.18 1.00
CA THR A 216 -10.32 -3.41 1.89
C THR A 216 -10.64 -2.04 1.27
N GLY A 217 -9.63 -1.35 0.74
CA GLY A 217 -9.79 -0.08 0.02
C GLY A 217 -10.67 -0.24 -1.22
N SER A 218 -10.46 -1.27 -2.01
CA SER A 218 -11.30 -1.54 -3.19
C SER A 218 -12.76 -1.78 -2.79
N PHE A 219 -13.00 -2.60 -1.77
CA PHE A 219 -14.35 -2.90 -1.28
C PHE A 219 -15.11 -1.63 -0.83
N SER A 220 -14.41 -0.73 -0.13
CA SER A 220 -15.00 0.56 0.28
C SER A 220 -15.44 1.44 -0.89
N VAL A 221 -14.67 1.47 -1.99
CA VAL A 221 -15.04 2.20 -3.22
C VAL A 221 -16.28 1.62 -3.91
N PHE A 222 -16.54 0.32 -3.77
CA PHE A 222 -17.74 -0.32 -4.33
C PHE A 222 -19.00 -0.05 -3.49
N ILE A 223 -18.89 -0.06 -2.16
CA ILE A 223 -20.03 0.12 -1.25
C ILE A 223 -20.58 1.55 -1.27
N ILE A 224 -19.69 2.55 -1.18
CA ILE A 224 -20.08 3.97 -1.04
C ILE A 224 -21.03 4.45 -2.14
N PRO A 225 -20.80 4.19 -3.45
CA PRO A 225 -21.74 4.60 -4.49
C PRO A 225 -23.04 3.77 -4.47
N LEU A 226 -23.04 2.50 -4.07
CA LEU A 226 -24.25 1.68 -4.00
C LEU A 226 -25.22 2.19 -2.92
N ASP A 227 -24.71 2.45 -1.72
CA ASP A 227 -25.54 2.90 -0.60
C ASP A 227 -26.05 4.34 -0.78
N LEU A 228 -25.27 5.21 -1.45
CA LEU A 228 -25.72 6.59 -1.70
C LEU A 228 -26.79 6.67 -2.80
N PHE A 229 -26.74 5.79 -3.81
CA PHE A 229 -27.71 5.74 -4.91
C PHE A 229 -29.00 5.01 -4.55
N THR A 230 -28.96 4.04 -3.62
CA THR A 230 -30.17 3.31 -3.18
C THR A 230 -31.10 4.18 -2.32
N PHE A 231 -30.60 5.32 -1.83
CA PHE A 231 -31.31 6.25 -0.95
C PHE A 231 -31.69 7.59 -1.61
N PHE A 232 -31.55 7.71 -2.94
CA PHE A 232 -31.96 8.87 -3.75
C PHE A 232 -32.92 8.41 -4.85
#